data_AF-A0A9E5SGV8-F1
#
_entry.id   AF-A0A9E5SGV8-F1
#
_cell.length_a   1.000
_cell.length_b   1.000
_cell.length_c   1.000
_cell.angle_alpha   90.00
_cell.angle_beta   90.00
_cell.angle_gamma   90.00
#
_symmetry.space_group_name_H-M   'P 1'
#
loop_
_entity.id
_entity.type
_entity.pdbx_description
1 polymer ?
#
loop_
_entity_poly.entity_id
_entity_poly.type
_entity_poly.pdbx_seq_one_letter_code
_entity_poly.pdbx_strand_id
1 'polypeptide(L)'
;MNRPRFSLFEKRHQRDGQPDANRASDERLAVLKIRTTDVILIVILFMVGFIMLPAVNSLANRHHRTTGKLEIVVVVSGNVVFRHVYDPSDEPVNFHWDENGHSMTIQVGPEGARVLSSDCRDQFCVHSRPISMPGQAIVCAPNQMIVKVIGSSDDGAADFVEVNGPSADVDAVAGQIGGYDAP
;
A
#
# COMPACT_ATOMS: atom_id res chain seq x y z
N MET A 1 59.73 -93.80 -24.73
CA MET A 1 59.34 -94.05 -23.31
C MET A 1 58.84 -92.71 -22.76
N ASN A 2 57.70 -92.52 -22.08
CA ASN A 2 56.78 -93.37 -21.33
C ASN A 2 55.39 -92.67 -21.28
N ARG A 3 54.29 -93.42 -21.28
CA ARG A 3 52.87 -92.94 -21.09
C ARG A 3 52.56 -92.79 -19.57
N PRO A 4 51.32 -92.52 -19.05
CA PRO A 4 49.99 -92.32 -19.67
C PRO A 4 49.04 -91.25 -19.04
N ARG A 5 47.85 -91.12 -19.67
CA ARG A 5 46.47 -90.91 -19.15
C ARG A 5 46.28 -90.36 -17.72
N PHE A 6 45.38 -89.39 -17.56
CA PHE A 6 44.01 -89.65 -17.08
C PHE A 6 43.05 -88.47 -17.33
N SER A 7 41.81 -88.86 -17.58
CA SER A 7 40.60 -88.08 -17.84
C SER A 7 40.22 -87.07 -16.75
N LEU A 8 39.45 -86.06 -17.12
CA LEU A 8 38.12 -85.76 -16.57
C LEU A 8 37.57 -84.60 -17.43
N PHE A 9 36.44 -84.80 -18.12
CA PHE A 9 35.15 -84.32 -17.62
C PHE A 9 35.27 -82.86 -17.16
N GLU A 10 34.84 -81.91 -18.00
CA GLU A 10 33.73 -81.04 -17.60
C GLU A 10 33.23 -80.25 -18.81
N LYS A 11 31.91 -80.33 -19.02
CA LYS A 11 31.13 -79.49 -19.92
C LYS A 11 31.52 -78.01 -19.86
N ARG A 12 31.60 -77.37 -21.03
CA ARG A 12 30.95 -76.07 -21.31
C ARG A 12 30.98 -75.86 -22.83
N HIS A 13 30.00 -76.41 -23.54
CA HIS A 13 28.85 -75.64 -24.02
C HIS A 13 29.23 -74.25 -24.49
N GLN A 14 29.36 -74.12 -25.82
CA GLN A 14 28.88 -72.97 -26.56
C GLN A 14 27.59 -72.45 -25.94
N ARG A 15 27.61 -71.19 -25.50
CA ARG A 15 26.51 -70.28 -25.80
C ARG A 15 27.12 -68.96 -26.23
N ASP A 16 27.25 -68.89 -27.54
CA ASP A 16 27.34 -67.66 -28.30
C ASP A 16 26.23 -66.70 -27.85
N GLY A 17 26.59 -65.42 -27.83
CA GLY A 17 25.81 -64.34 -27.29
C GLY A 17 24.42 -64.20 -27.91
N GLN A 18 23.42 -64.15 -27.04
CA GLN A 18 22.14 -63.53 -27.34
C GLN A 18 22.22 -62.08 -26.84
N PRO A 19 21.95 -61.06 -27.67
CA PRO A 19 21.92 -59.67 -27.23
C PRO A 19 20.66 -59.45 -26.38
N ASP A 20 20.86 -59.24 -25.08
CA ASP A 20 19.78 -59.01 -24.12
C ASP A 20 19.06 -57.69 -24.43
N ALA A 21 17.83 -57.78 -24.93
CA ALA A 21 16.91 -56.66 -25.17
C ALA A 21 16.59 -55.82 -23.91
N ASN A 22 17.02 -56.30 -22.73
CA ASN A 22 16.84 -55.64 -21.45
C ASN A 22 17.83 -54.49 -21.22
N ARG A 23 18.92 -54.41 -21.98
CA ARG A 23 19.97 -53.39 -21.77
C ARG A 23 19.51 -51.96 -22.13
N ALA A 24 18.54 -51.82 -23.04
CA ALA A 24 18.00 -50.52 -23.43
C ALA A 24 16.96 -49.97 -22.43
N SER A 25 16.38 -50.83 -21.59
CA SER A 25 15.40 -50.45 -20.58
C SER A 25 16.06 -49.87 -19.32
N ASP A 26 17.29 -50.29 -19.00
CA ASP A 26 18.00 -49.89 -17.78
C ASP A 26 18.59 -48.46 -17.85
N GLU A 27 18.97 -47.96 -19.03
CA GLU A 27 19.49 -46.59 -19.19
C GLU A 27 18.40 -45.51 -19.12
N ARG A 28 17.13 -45.87 -19.38
CA ARG A 28 16.00 -44.94 -19.25
C ARG A 28 15.49 -44.80 -17.81
N LEU A 29 15.82 -45.75 -16.93
CA LEU A 29 15.41 -45.75 -15.52
C LEU A 29 16.44 -45.10 -14.57
N ALA A 30 17.65 -44.79 -15.04
CA ALA A 30 18.68 -44.11 -14.26
C ALA A 30 18.42 -42.60 -14.05
N VAL A 31 17.49 -42.00 -14.81
CA VAL A 31 17.15 -40.57 -14.69
C VAL A 31 16.04 -40.34 -13.64
N LEU A 32 15.31 -41.40 -13.23
CA LEU A 32 14.20 -41.31 -12.28
C LEU A 32 14.36 -42.30 -11.12
N LYS A 33 15.52 -42.27 -10.46
CA LYS A 33 15.60 -42.74 -9.06
C LYS A 33 15.79 -41.53 -8.15
N ILE A 34 14.84 -40.58 -8.20
CA ILE A 34 14.68 -39.66 -7.08
C ILE A 34 14.31 -40.55 -5.90
N ARG A 35 15.24 -40.72 -4.96
CA ARG A 35 14.96 -41.49 -3.74
C ARG A 35 13.77 -40.81 -3.08
N THR A 36 12.84 -41.56 -2.50
CA THR A 36 11.70 -40.96 -1.80
C THR A 36 12.13 -39.93 -0.76
N THR A 37 13.34 -40.07 -0.20
CA THR A 37 14.01 -39.08 0.65
C THR A 37 14.29 -37.74 -0.03
N ASP A 38 14.69 -37.75 -1.30
CA ASP A 38 14.99 -36.56 -2.10
C ASP A 38 13.68 -35.86 -2.53
N VAL A 39 12.62 -36.63 -2.85
CA VAL A 39 11.26 -36.07 -3.01
C VAL A 39 10.76 -35.42 -1.71
N ILE A 40 10.95 -36.08 -0.57
CA ILE A 40 10.57 -35.53 0.75
C ILE A 40 11.32 -34.22 1.02
N LEU A 41 12.61 -34.15 0.68
CA LEU A 41 13.43 -32.95 0.85
C LEU A 41 12.94 -31.79 -0.03
N ILE A 42 12.58 -32.08 -1.29
CA ILE A 42 12.00 -31.10 -2.21
C ILE A 42 10.65 -30.59 -1.68
N VAL A 43 9.77 -31.48 -1.21
CA VAL A 43 8.45 -31.10 -0.65
C VAL A 43 8.60 -30.24 0.61
N ILE A 44 9.56 -30.56 1.49
CA ILE A 44 9.85 -29.74 2.68
C ILE A 44 10.35 -28.35 2.28
N LEU A 45 11.24 -28.27 1.30
CA LEU A 45 11.78 -26.99 0.82
C LEU A 45 10.67 -26.12 0.20
N PHE A 46 9.79 -26.71 -0.60
CA PHE A 46 8.62 -26.02 -1.13
C PHE A 46 7.62 -25.64 -0.05
N MET A 47 7.36 -26.49 0.96
CA MET A 47 6.48 -26.15 2.08
C MET A 47 7.01 -24.96 2.88
N VAL A 48 8.31 -24.95 3.22
CA VAL A 48 8.94 -23.82 3.91
C VAL A 48 8.83 -22.55 3.07
N GLY A 49 9.09 -22.64 1.76
CA GLY A 49 8.94 -21.50 0.84
C GLY A 49 7.50 -21.02 0.71
N PHE A 50 6.54 -21.92 0.55
CA PHE A 50 5.12 -21.61 0.38
C PHE A 50 4.47 -21.07 1.66
N ILE A 51 5.05 -21.35 2.82
CA ILE A 51 4.63 -20.77 4.11
C ILE A 51 5.33 -19.42 4.38
N MET A 52 6.61 -19.27 4.04
CA MET A 52 7.35 -18.01 4.25
C MET A 52 6.99 -16.92 3.24
N LEU A 53 6.84 -17.25 1.96
CA LEU A 53 6.55 -16.27 0.90
C LEU A 53 5.27 -15.45 1.15
N PRO A 54 4.11 -16.03 1.53
CA PRO A 54 2.93 -15.24 1.84
C PRO A 54 3.07 -14.46 3.14
N ALA A 55 3.92 -14.86 4.09
CA ALA A 55 4.15 -14.08 5.31
C ALA A 55 4.91 -12.77 5.01
N VAL A 56 5.93 -12.83 4.16
CA VAL A 56 6.70 -11.64 3.74
C VAL A 56 5.88 -10.76 2.79
N ASN A 57 5.16 -11.35 1.83
CA ASN A 57 4.27 -10.61 0.93
C ASN A 57 3.04 -10.03 1.67
N SER A 58 2.47 -10.75 2.63
CA SER A 58 1.37 -10.24 3.48
C SER A 58 1.84 -9.12 4.40
N LEU A 59 3.10 -9.13 4.85
CA LEU A 59 3.65 -8.02 5.63
C LEU A 59 3.96 -6.80 4.74
N ALA A 60 4.47 -7.00 3.53
CA ALA A 60 4.61 -5.96 2.52
C ALA A 60 3.25 -5.37 2.08
N ASN A 61 2.19 -6.20 1.96
CA ASN A 61 0.84 -5.73 1.66
C ASN A 61 0.12 -5.16 2.90
N ARG A 62 0.64 -5.41 4.11
CA ARG A 62 0.24 -4.72 5.35
C ARG A 62 0.99 -3.40 5.57
N HIS A 63 2.02 -3.10 4.79
CA HIS A 63 2.65 -1.78 4.81
C HIS A 63 1.79 -0.68 4.16
N HIS A 64 0.71 -1.02 3.46
CA HIS A 64 -0.33 -0.04 3.11
C HIS A 64 -1.24 0.37 4.29
N ARG A 65 -1.05 -0.18 5.50
CA ARG A 65 -1.87 0.13 6.68
C ARG A 65 -1.13 0.88 7.80
N THR A 66 0.07 1.39 7.52
CA THR A 66 0.88 2.16 8.49
C THR A 66 1.33 3.51 7.96
N THR A 67 0.59 4.08 7.01
CA THR A 67 0.52 5.54 6.90
C THR A 67 -0.45 5.98 7.99
N GLY A 68 0.01 6.79 8.94
CA GLY A 68 -0.84 7.34 10.01
C GLY A 68 -2.17 7.84 9.42
N LYS A 69 -3.29 7.59 10.11
CA LYS A 69 -4.64 7.92 9.61
C LYS A 69 -4.63 9.31 8.99
N LEU A 70 -4.79 9.37 7.67
CA LEU A 70 -4.90 10.64 6.99
C LEU A 70 -6.34 11.11 7.18
N GLU A 71 -6.49 12.37 7.54
CA GLU A 71 -7.80 13.00 7.66
C GLU A 71 -7.82 14.24 6.77
N ILE A 72 -8.96 14.46 6.14
CA ILE A 72 -9.25 15.67 5.39
C ILE A 72 -10.07 16.56 6.31
N VAL A 73 -9.53 17.73 6.58
CA VAL A 73 -10.17 18.73 7.43
C VAL A 73 -10.49 19.94 6.58
N VAL A 74 -11.73 20.39 6.70
CA VAL A 74 -12.21 21.61 6.08
C VAL A 74 -12.43 22.63 7.19
N VAL A 75 -11.79 23.78 7.03
CA VAL A 75 -11.84 24.89 7.96
C VAL A 75 -12.47 26.07 7.27
N VAL A 76 -13.46 26.69 7.92
CA VAL A 76 -14.12 27.90 7.42
C VAL A 76 -14.05 28.96 8.51
N SER A 77 -13.55 30.15 8.16
CA SER A 77 -13.39 31.28 9.09
C SER A 77 -12.68 30.88 10.40
N GLY A 78 -11.71 29.97 10.31
CA GLY A 78 -10.93 29.45 11.44
C GLY A 78 -11.55 28.27 12.19
N ASN A 79 -12.79 27.87 11.90
CA ASN A 79 -13.48 26.77 12.58
C ASN A 79 -13.51 25.51 11.71
N VAL A 80 -13.26 24.34 12.32
CA VAL A 80 -13.38 23.05 11.62
C VAL A 80 -14.85 22.70 11.42
N VAL A 81 -15.31 22.71 10.17
CA VAL A 81 -16.70 22.39 9.81
C VAL A 81 -16.88 20.95 9.35
N PHE A 82 -15.81 20.33 8.86
CA PHE A 82 -15.84 18.96 8.36
C PHE A 82 -14.51 18.27 8.61
N ARG A 83 -14.60 17.01 9.06
CA ARG A 83 -13.46 16.11 9.25
C ARG A 83 -13.85 14.75 8.72
N HIS A 84 -13.04 14.19 7.83
CA HIS A 84 -13.29 12.88 7.25
C HIS A 84 -11.99 12.09 7.15
N VAL A 85 -12.04 10.81 7.51
CA VAL A 85 -10.90 9.91 7.36
C VAL A 85 -10.71 9.62 5.88
N TYR A 86 -9.50 9.78 5.39
CA TYR A 86 -9.16 9.51 3.99
C TYR A 86 -8.75 8.06 3.81
N ASP A 87 -9.56 7.29 3.09
CA ASP A 87 -9.20 5.96 2.57
C ASP A 87 -9.28 5.97 1.04
N PRO A 88 -8.18 5.66 0.32
CA PRO A 88 -8.20 5.55 -1.14
C PRO A 88 -9.12 4.44 -1.68
N SER A 89 -9.59 3.54 -0.83
CA SER A 89 -10.46 2.40 -1.19
C SER A 89 -11.95 2.73 -1.05
N ASP A 90 -12.30 3.86 -0.42
CA ASP A 90 -13.67 4.25 -0.16
C ASP A 90 -14.34 4.87 -1.39
N GLU A 91 -15.68 4.80 -1.42
CA GLU A 91 -16.47 5.47 -2.45
C GLU A 91 -16.37 7.00 -2.33
N PRO A 92 -16.44 7.74 -3.44
CA PRO A 92 -16.36 9.20 -3.41
C PRO A 92 -17.51 9.81 -2.58
N VAL A 93 -17.16 10.56 -1.54
CA VAL A 93 -18.08 11.32 -0.70
C VAL A 93 -18.09 12.77 -1.16
N ASN A 94 -19.28 13.30 -1.45
CA ASN A 94 -19.47 14.72 -1.76
C ASN A 94 -19.98 15.46 -0.51
N PHE A 95 -19.21 16.42 -0.04
CA PHE A 95 -19.60 17.35 1.01
C PHE A 95 -20.03 18.67 0.37
N HIS A 96 -21.28 19.08 0.61
CA HIS A 96 -21.80 20.37 0.19
C HIS A 96 -21.94 21.27 1.42
N TRP A 97 -21.35 22.45 1.33
CA TRP A 97 -21.42 23.48 2.35
C TRP A 97 -22.07 24.71 1.74
N ASP A 98 -23.12 25.23 2.40
CA ASP A 98 -23.86 26.41 1.99
C ASP A 98 -24.24 27.21 3.25
N GLU A 99 -23.31 28.03 3.73
CA GLU A 99 -23.52 28.89 4.90
C GLU A 99 -22.86 30.25 4.67
N ASN A 100 -23.28 31.27 5.43
CA ASN A 100 -22.75 32.64 5.34
C ASN A 100 -22.84 33.28 3.94
N GLY A 101 -23.79 32.82 3.10
CA GLY A 101 -23.96 33.29 1.73
C GLY A 101 -22.93 32.75 0.74
N HIS A 102 -22.17 31.72 1.14
CA HIS A 102 -21.17 31.06 0.32
C HIS A 102 -21.50 29.59 0.13
N SER A 103 -21.30 29.09 -1.09
CA SER A 103 -21.55 27.68 -1.41
C SER A 103 -20.31 27.03 -2.00
N MET A 104 -19.97 25.85 -1.48
CA MET A 104 -18.83 25.08 -1.96
C MET A 104 -19.10 23.58 -1.87
N THR A 105 -18.75 22.85 -2.92
CA THR A 105 -18.85 21.39 -2.97
C THR A 105 -17.47 20.79 -3.04
N ILE A 106 -17.14 19.93 -2.10
CA ILE A 106 -15.89 19.19 -2.02
C ILE A 106 -16.19 17.72 -2.26
N GLN A 107 -15.40 17.05 -3.08
CA GLN A 107 -15.41 15.61 -3.22
C GLN A 107 -14.16 15.03 -2.57
N VAL A 108 -14.35 14.01 -1.74
CA VAL A 108 -13.29 13.19 -1.17
C VAL A 108 -13.44 11.79 -1.76
N GLY A 109 -12.44 11.29 -2.47
CA GLY A 109 -12.51 9.96 -3.07
C GLY A 109 -11.11 9.38 -3.33
N PRO A 110 -10.98 8.33 -4.16
CA PRO A 110 -9.70 7.63 -4.34
C PRO A 110 -8.54 8.53 -4.79
N GLU A 111 -8.81 9.60 -5.54
CA GLU A 111 -7.80 10.57 -5.98
C GLU A 111 -7.40 11.61 -4.91
N GLY A 112 -8.11 11.67 -3.78
CA GLY A 112 -7.94 12.70 -2.74
C GLY A 112 -9.17 13.60 -2.59
N ALA A 113 -8.97 14.75 -1.93
CA ALA A 113 -9.94 15.83 -1.88
C ALA A 113 -9.79 16.77 -3.09
N ARG A 114 -10.91 17.13 -3.71
CA ARG A 114 -11.00 18.14 -4.78
C ARG A 114 -12.22 19.02 -4.55
N VAL A 115 -12.13 20.29 -4.90
CA VAL A 115 -13.29 21.19 -4.95
C VAL A 115 -13.98 21.04 -6.31
N LEU A 116 -15.25 20.63 -6.30
CA LEU A 116 -16.07 20.48 -7.51
C LEU A 116 -16.69 21.80 -7.96
N SER A 117 -17.16 22.61 -7.01
CA SER A 117 -17.79 23.89 -7.27
C SER A 117 -17.56 24.85 -6.13
N SER A 118 -17.48 26.14 -6.44
CA SER A 118 -17.46 27.24 -5.48
C SER A 118 -18.20 28.43 -6.07
N ASP A 119 -18.78 29.27 -5.23
CA ASP A 119 -19.37 30.57 -5.59
C ASP A 119 -18.34 31.71 -5.74
N CYS A 120 -17.06 31.47 -5.44
CA CYS A 120 -16.04 32.52 -5.48
C CYS A 120 -15.72 32.98 -6.91
N ARG A 121 -15.36 34.26 -7.10
CA ARG A 121 -15.09 34.81 -8.44
C ARG A 121 -13.84 34.23 -9.11
N ASP A 122 -12.81 33.97 -8.32
CA ASP A 122 -11.48 33.60 -8.84
C ASP A 122 -11.39 32.13 -9.24
N GLN A 123 -12.28 31.28 -8.72
CA GLN A 123 -12.37 29.84 -9.04
C GLN A 123 -11.04 29.07 -8.93
N PHE A 124 -10.04 29.60 -8.24
CA PHE A 124 -8.71 28.97 -8.11
C PHE A 124 -8.80 27.61 -7.42
N CYS A 125 -9.65 27.49 -6.41
CA CYS A 125 -9.88 26.25 -5.68
C CYS A 125 -10.47 25.14 -6.57
N VAL A 126 -11.36 25.46 -7.51
CA VAL A 126 -11.98 24.49 -8.44
C VAL A 126 -10.99 23.99 -9.48
N HIS A 127 -10.08 24.86 -9.94
CA HIS A 127 -9.03 24.50 -10.91
C HIS A 127 -7.79 23.88 -10.27
N SER A 128 -7.76 23.79 -8.93
CA SER A 128 -6.65 23.17 -8.20
C SER A 128 -6.62 21.66 -8.42
N ARG A 129 -5.44 21.06 -8.24
CA ARG A 129 -5.28 19.61 -8.30
C ARG A 129 -5.84 18.96 -7.03
N PRO A 130 -6.29 17.69 -7.11
CA PRO A 130 -6.61 16.90 -5.93
C PRO A 130 -5.46 16.88 -4.93
N ILE A 131 -5.79 16.92 -3.65
CA ILE A 131 -4.85 16.76 -2.54
C ILE A 131 -5.11 15.43 -1.83
N SER A 132 -4.04 14.65 -1.61
CA SER A 132 -4.12 13.33 -0.97
C SER A 132 -2.95 13.05 -0.03
N MET A 133 -1.92 13.91 -0.04
CA MET A 133 -0.73 13.76 0.78
C MET A 133 -0.79 14.69 2.00
N PRO A 134 -0.26 14.27 3.15
CA PRO A 134 -0.22 15.10 4.36
C PRO A 134 0.54 16.40 4.10
N GLY A 135 0.05 17.51 4.66
CA GLY A 135 0.60 18.84 4.49
C GLY A 135 0.14 19.58 3.22
N GLN A 136 -0.55 18.91 2.30
CA GLN A 136 -1.20 19.60 1.17
C GLN A 136 -2.45 20.34 1.62
N ALA A 137 -2.70 21.49 0.97
CA ALA A 137 -3.90 22.29 1.22
C ALA A 137 -4.41 22.98 -0.06
N ILE A 138 -5.72 23.18 -0.11
CA ILE A 138 -6.42 24.03 -1.09
C ILE A 138 -7.02 25.19 -0.31
N VAL A 139 -6.72 26.42 -0.74
CA VAL A 139 -7.18 27.65 -0.08
C VAL A 139 -8.13 28.40 -0.99
N CYS A 140 -9.27 28.80 -0.44
CA CYS A 140 -10.20 29.74 -1.03
C CYS A 140 -10.21 31.02 -0.17
N ALA A 141 -9.36 31.99 -0.53
CA ALA A 141 -9.22 33.22 0.23
C ALA A 141 -10.52 34.06 0.29
N PRO A 142 -11.30 34.23 -0.79
CA PRO A 142 -12.54 35.02 -0.75
C PRO A 142 -13.58 34.45 0.22
N ASN A 143 -13.70 33.12 0.30
CA ASN A 143 -14.66 32.45 1.17
C ASN A 143 -14.05 32.04 2.52
N GLN A 144 -12.83 32.49 2.84
CA GLN A 144 -12.10 32.16 4.07
C GLN A 144 -12.07 30.65 4.40
N MET A 145 -11.91 29.82 3.37
CA MET A 145 -12.06 28.37 3.46
C MET A 145 -10.74 27.69 3.12
N ILE A 146 -10.36 26.70 3.92
CA ILE A 146 -9.14 25.91 3.77
C ILE A 146 -9.48 24.43 3.85
N VAL A 147 -9.12 23.68 2.80
CA VAL A 147 -9.18 22.21 2.79
C VAL A 147 -7.76 21.69 2.97
N LYS A 148 -7.49 20.92 4.02
CA LYS A 148 -6.14 20.43 4.34
C LYS A 148 -6.17 18.92 4.59
N VAL A 149 -5.12 18.24 4.15
CA VAL A 149 -4.86 16.85 4.51
C VAL A 149 -3.87 16.82 5.67
N ILE A 150 -4.28 16.20 6.77
CA ILE A 150 -3.46 16.03 7.97
C ILE A 150 -3.14 14.55 8.15
N GLY A 151 -1.89 14.21 8.45
CA GLY A 151 -1.53 12.88 8.95
C GLY A 151 -1.73 12.80 10.46
N SER A 152 -1.90 11.60 11.02
CA SER A 152 -2.00 11.39 12.48
C SER A 152 -0.73 11.78 13.26
N SER A 153 0.37 12.10 12.58
CA SER A 153 1.62 12.63 13.15
C SER A 153 1.82 14.13 12.85
N ASP A 154 0.93 14.74 12.07
CA ASP A 154 0.98 16.17 11.82
C ASP A 154 0.16 16.87 12.91
N ASP A 155 0.85 17.56 13.81
CA ASP A 155 0.29 18.48 14.81
C ASP A 155 -0.47 19.66 14.16
N GLY A 156 -0.56 19.71 12.83
CA GLY A 156 -1.17 20.78 12.05
C GLY A 156 -2.70 20.89 12.13
N ALA A 157 -3.37 20.06 12.95
CA ALA A 157 -4.76 20.25 13.37
C ALA A 157 -4.89 20.77 14.81
N ALA A 158 -3.83 20.68 15.63
CA ALA A 158 -3.78 21.26 16.96
C ALA A 158 -3.52 22.77 16.94
N ASP A 159 -3.14 23.32 15.76
CA ASP A 159 -2.92 24.75 15.55
C ASP A 159 -4.18 25.50 15.07
N PHE A 160 -5.27 24.80 14.75
CA PHE A 160 -6.59 25.43 14.69
C PHE A 160 -7.12 25.50 16.12
N VAL A 161 -6.65 26.51 16.85
CA VAL A 161 -7.25 26.93 18.11
C VAL A 161 -8.71 27.22 17.84
N GLU A 162 -9.60 26.43 18.44
CA GLU A 162 -11.00 26.75 18.58
C GLU A 162 -11.08 28.11 19.30
N VAL A 163 -11.36 29.19 18.55
CA VAL A 163 -11.50 30.54 19.10
C VAL A 163 -12.86 30.65 19.79
N ASN A 164 -13.05 29.86 20.85
CA ASN A 164 -14.07 30.06 21.86
C ASN A 164 -13.37 30.28 23.22
N GLY A 165 -12.50 31.29 23.26
CA GLY A 165 -12.08 31.91 24.51
C GLY A 165 -13.16 32.90 24.97
N PRO A 166 -13.44 33.03 26.28
CA PRO A 166 -14.34 34.07 26.79
C PRO A 166 -13.84 35.44 26.31
N SER A 167 -14.76 36.21 25.74
CA SER A 167 -14.56 37.51 25.08
C SER A 167 -14.08 38.65 25.99
N ALA A 168 -13.35 38.37 27.07
CA ALA A 168 -12.98 39.35 28.09
C ALA A 168 -11.67 40.10 27.80
N ASP A 169 -10.87 39.66 26.83
CA ASP A 169 -9.50 40.17 26.64
C ASP A 169 -9.29 41.01 25.36
N VAL A 170 -10.33 41.21 24.54
CA VAL A 170 -10.20 41.90 23.23
C VAL A 170 -10.00 43.42 23.38
N ASP A 171 -10.48 44.01 24.48
CA ASP A 171 -10.34 45.45 24.74
C ASP A 171 -8.91 45.88 25.14
N ALA A 172 -8.04 44.93 25.50
CA ALA A 172 -6.65 45.23 25.88
C ALA A 172 -5.70 45.40 24.69
N VAL A 173 -6.06 44.90 23.50
CA VAL A 173 -5.16 44.90 22.31
C VAL A 173 -5.45 46.07 21.36
N ALA A 174 -6.64 46.67 21.43
CA ALA A 174 -7.03 47.79 20.57
C ALA A 174 -6.26 49.10 20.85
N GLY A 175 -5.50 49.18 21.94
CA GLY A 175 -4.73 50.38 22.33
C GLY A 175 -3.39 50.57 21.61
N GLN A 176 -2.95 49.65 20.74
CA GLN A 176 -1.55 49.63 20.28
C GLN A 176 -1.32 49.55 18.76
N ILE A 177 -2.38 49.61 17.94
CA ILE A 177 -2.26 49.63 16.48
C ILE A 177 -2.89 50.91 15.90
N GLY A 178 -2.32 52.05 16.29
CA GLY A 178 -2.44 53.28 15.53
C GLY A 178 -1.53 53.22 14.30
N GLY A 179 -2.10 53.48 13.12
CA GLY A 179 -1.34 53.91 11.94
C GLY A 179 -1.08 52.83 10.89
N TYR A 180 -2.08 52.56 10.05
CA TYR A 180 -1.84 52.25 8.64
C TYR A 180 -2.78 53.12 7.80
N ASP A 181 -2.28 54.31 7.46
CA ASP A 181 -2.80 55.10 6.35
C ASP A 181 -2.46 54.38 5.04
N ALA A 182 -3.47 54.04 4.26
CA ALA A 182 -3.33 53.54 2.89
C ALA A 182 -3.37 54.73 1.90
N PRO A 183 -2.62 54.66 0.78
CA PRO A 183 -2.41 55.77 -0.16
C PRO A 183 -3.64 56.17 -0.98
#